data_AF-A0ABC8C4Z3-F1
#
_entry.id   AF-A0ABC8C4Z3-F1
#
_cell.length_a   1.000
_cell.length_b   1.000
_cell.length_c   1.000
_cell.angle_alpha   90.00
_cell.angle_beta   90.00
_cell.angle_gamma   90.00
#
_symmetry.space_group_name_H-M   'P 1'
#
loop_
_entity.id
_entity.type
_entity.pdbx_description
1 polymer ?
#
loop_
_entity_poly.entity_id
_entity_poly.type
_entity_poly.pdbx_seq_one_letter_code
_entity_poly.pdbx_strand_id
1 'polypeptide(L)'
;MHRAERLTSDYYVYPGATNRALRRYRAFLQPPGRRPLSPQDAECPCRGCSFDDVRHARDVLELVLEQLPVRARSELKRLVAPLDTAYLARTLPDPFAGRRQWRSDLWWRRRLSGGREEGCRRSPAPAAWHGASSTWR
;
A
#
# COMPACT_ATOMS: atom_id res chain seq x y z
N MET A 1 0.74 16.64 -10.04
CA MET A 1 1.13 15.62 -9.06
C MET A 1 1.97 16.19 -7.92
N HIS A 2 3.12 16.84 -8.18
CA HIS A 2 4.05 17.33 -7.15
C HIS A 2 3.51 18.28 -6.07
N ARG A 3 2.35 18.93 -6.28
CA ARG A 3 1.74 19.83 -5.29
C ARG A 3 1.01 19.06 -4.18
N ALA A 4 0.32 17.97 -4.50
CA ALA A 4 -0.40 17.17 -3.49
C ALA A 4 0.57 16.44 -2.55
N GLU A 5 1.66 15.89 -3.10
CA GLU A 5 2.71 15.22 -2.34
C GLU A 5 3.46 16.14 -1.36
N ARG A 6 3.39 17.46 -1.54
CA ARG A 6 4.03 18.45 -0.65
C ARG A 6 3.11 18.97 0.45
N LEU A 7 1.79 18.77 0.31
CA LEU A 7 0.78 19.30 1.23
C LEU A 7 0.32 18.28 2.26
N THR A 8 0.69 17.02 2.05
CA THR A 8 0.34 15.92 2.95
C THR A 8 1.37 15.80 4.07
N SER A 9 0.89 15.57 5.30
CA SER A 9 1.74 15.20 6.43
C SER A 9 1.97 13.69 6.52
N ASP A 10 1.37 12.91 5.61
CA ASP A 10 1.49 11.46 5.63
C ASP A 10 2.93 11.04 5.34
N TYR A 11 3.50 10.24 6.24
CA TYR A 11 4.87 9.77 6.14
C TYR A 11 5.16 9.07 4.81
N TYR A 12 4.21 8.36 4.20
CA TYR A 12 4.41 7.58 2.97
C TYR A 12 4.19 8.38 1.69
N VAL A 13 3.62 9.59 1.79
CA VAL A 13 3.36 10.45 0.64
C VAL A 13 4.39 11.59 0.61
N TYR A 14 5.53 11.32 -0.04
CA TYR A 14 6.62 12.27 -0.26
C TYR A 14 6.75 12.62 -1.75
N PRO A 15 7.52 13.66 -2.13
CA PRO A 15 7.75 13.98 -3.54
C PRO A 15 8.23 12.76 -4.34
N GLY A 16 7.46 12.35 -5.35
CA GLY A 16 7.74 11.17 -6.17
C GLY A 16 7.11 9.85 -5.70
N ALA A 17 6.46 9.83 -4.53
CA ALA A 17 5.78 8.64 -4.00
C ALA A 17 4.69 8.12 -4.96
N THR A 18 3.94 9.01 -5.62
CA THR A 18 2.91 8.62 -6.60
C THR A 18 3.50 7.85 -7.77
N ASN A 19 4.61 8.34 -8.32
CA ASN A 19 5.28 7.68 -9.45
C ASN A 19 5.86 6.32 -9.02
N ARG A 20 6.51 6.28 -7.83
CA ARG A 20 7.02 5.04 -7.26
C ARG A 20 5.91 4.00 -7.05
N ALA A 21 4.77 4.41 -6.51
CA ALA A 21 3.59 3.57 -6.32
C ALA A 21 3.07 3.01 -7.65
N LEU A 22 2.90 3.87 -8.67
CA LEU A 22 2.47 3.43 -10.01
C LEU A 22 3.46 2.45 -10.65
N ARG A 23 4.77 2.71 -10.57
CA ARG A 23 5.80 1.81 -11.10
C ARG A 23 5.74 0.45 -10.42
N ARG A 24 5.62 0.43 -9.10
CA ARG A 24 5.53 -0.81 -8.34
C ARG A 24 4.26 -1.59 -8.66
N TYR A 25 3.13 -0.90 -8.74
CA TYR A 25 1.85 -1.54 -9.03
C TYR A 25 1.83 -2.16 -10.43
N ARG A 26 2.39 -1.45 -11.41
CA ARG A 26 2.61 -1.99 -12.76
C ARG A 26 3.56 -3.18 -12.73
N ALA A 27 4.71 -3.05 -12.06
CA ALA A 27 5.72 -4.11 -12.01
C ALA A 27 5.17 -5.41 -11.41
N PHE A 28 4.33 -5.33 -10.38
CA PHE A 28 3.63 -6.49 -9.83
C PHE A 28 2.77 -7.21 -10.87
N LEU A 29 2.15 -6.45 -11.79
CA LEU A 29 1.26 -6.96 -12.83
C LEU A 29 1.98 -7.30 -14.16
N GLN A 30 3.29 -7.06 -14.27
CA GLN A 30 4.08 -7.35 -15.48
C GLN A 30 4.29 -8.85 -15.77
N PRO A 31 4.54 -9.74 -14.77
CA PRO A 31 4.89 -11.12 -15.06
C PRO A 31 3.84 -11.78 -15.96
N PRO A 32 4.22 -12.38 -17.10
CA PRO A 32 3.28 -13.10 -17.94
C PRO A 32 2.86 -14.41 -17.26
N GLY A 33 1.62 -14.83 -17.46
CA GLY A 33 1.15 -16.14 -17.00
C GLY A 33 -0.28 -16.15 -16.48
N ARG A 34 -0.82 -17.37 -16.36
CA ARG A 34 -2.19 -17.63 -15.87
C ARG A 34 -2.26 -17.92 -14.37
N ARG A 35 -1.11 -18.10 -13.71
CA ARG A 35 -1.08 -18.35 -12.27
C ARG A 35 -1.47 -17.07 -11.52
N PRO A 36 -2.31 -17.18 -10.47
CA PRO A 36 -2.58 -16.06 -9.59
C PRO A 36 -1.28 -15.52 -8.99
N LEU A 37 -1.21 -14.20 -8.88
CA LEU A 37 -0.19 -13.47 -8.17
C LEU A 37 -0.60 -13.32 -6.71
N SER A 38 0.39 -13.38 -5.83
CA SER A 38 0.21 -13.16 -4.40
C SER A 38 0.99 -11.92 -3.98
N PRO A 39 0.31 -10.87 -3.48
CA PRO A 39 0.96 -9.76 -2.79
C PRO A 39 1.87 -10.28 -1.68
N GLN A 40 2.98 -9.60 -1.43
CA GLN A 40 3.91 -9.96 -0.36
C GLN A 40 3.88 -8.88 0.71
N ASP A 41 4.03 -9.27 1.97
CA ASP A 41 4.25 -8.29 3.04
C ASP A 41 5.61 -7.63 2.86
N ALA A 42 5.69 -6.33 3.16
CA ALA A 42 6.97 -5.64 3.18
C ALA A 42 7.82 -6.09 4.37
N GLU A 43 9.12 -6.22 4.19
CA GLU A 43 10.05 -6.61 5.26
C GLU A 43 10.20 -5.53 6.34
N CYS A 44 10.14 -4.24 5.95
CA CYS A 44 10.06 -3.11 6.89
C CYS A 44 9.04 -2.03 6.47
N PRO A 45 8.46 -1.30 7.43
CA PRO A 45 7.56 -0.16 7.18
C PRO A 45 8.31 1.12 6.74
N CYS A 46 9.62 1.03 6.51
CA CYS A 46 10.46 2.10 6.01
C CYS A 46 9.99 2.55 4.59
N ARG A 47 10.14 3.84 4.22
CA ARG A 47 9.77 4.36 2.87
C ARG A 47 10.45 3.62 1.71
N GLY A 48 11.58 2.98 1.99
CA GLY A 48 12.34 2.16 1.05
C GLY A 48 11.65 0.85 0.72
N CYS A 49 11.28 0.06 1.73
CA CYS A 49 10.77 -1.29 1.54
C CYS A 49 9.25 -1.39 1.63
N SER A 50 8.54 -0.36 2.10
CA SER A 50 7.08 -0.42 2.24
C SER A 50 6.37 -0.67 0.90
N PHE A 51 6.96 -0.23 -0.21
CA PHE A 51 6.46 -0.52 -1.56
C PHE A 51 6.71 -1.96 -2.01
N ASP A 52 7.49 -2.77 -1.31
CA ASP A 52 7.60 -4.20 -1.64
C ASP A 52 6.25 -4.89 -1.50
N ASP A 53 5.40 -4.40 -0.58
CA ASP A 53 3.97 -4.67 -0.56
C ASP A 53 3.21 -3.82 -1.59
N VAL A 54 2.74 -4.48 -2.64
CA VAL A 54 1.92 -3.83 -3.67
C VAL A 54 0.60 -3.26 -3.12
N ARG A 55 0.05 -3.81 -2.04
CA ARG A 55 -1.16 -3.27 -1.39
C ARG A 55 -0.87 -1.91 -0.77
N HIS A 56 0.31 -1.73 -0.20
CA HIS A 56 0.76 -0.43 0.30
C HIS A 56 0.94 0.58 -0.83
N ALA A 57 1.43 0.15 -2.00
CA ALA A 57 1.44 1.01 -3.18
C ALA A 57 0.03 1.51 -3.53
N ARG A 58 -0.99 0.65 -3.43
CA ARG A 58 -2.39 1.05 -3.67
C ARG A 58 -2.95 1.96 -2.59
N ASP A 59 -2.55 1.81 -1.33
CA ASP A 59 -2.93 2.74 -0.25
C ASP A 59 -2.40 4.15 -0.52
N VAL A 60 -1.12 4.27 -0.90
CA VAL A 60 -0.51 5.56 -1.25
C VAL A 60 -1.24 6.22 -2.41
N LEU A 61 -1.65 5.44 -3.42
CA LEU A 61 -2.45 5.95 -4.54
C LEU A 61 -3.83 6.42 -4.09
N GLU A 62 -4.47 5.74 -3.13
CA GLU A 62 -5.75 6.18 -2.57
C GLU A 62 -5.60 7.51 -1.83
N LEU A 63 -4.60 7.61 -0.95
CA LEU A 63 -4.31 8.84 -0.19
C LEU A 63 -4.05 10.03 -1.12
N VAL A 64 -3.31 9.81 -2.21
CA VAL A 64 -3.07 10.86 -3.21
C VAL A 64 -4.36 11.23 -3.95
N LEU A 65 -5.18 10.24 -4.33
CA LEU A 65 -6.47 10.48 -4.99
C LEU A 65 -7.41 11.33 -4.13
N GLU A 66 -7.50 11.05 -2.84
CA GLU A 66 -8.31 11.80 -1.87
C GLU A 66 -7.88 13.28 -1.77
N GLN A 67 -6.58 13.56 -1.90
CA GLN A 67 -6.02 14.91 -1.73
C GLN A 67 -5.97 15.73 -3.02
N LEU A 68 -6.12 15.11 -4.19
CA LEU A 68 -6.04 15.80 -5.47
C LEU A 68 -7.31 16.61 -5.81
N PRO A 69 -7.17 17.77 -6.47
CA PRO A 69 -8.30 18.49 -7.05
C PRO A 69 -8.94 17.68 -8.19
N VAL A 70 -10.22 17.92 -8.46
CA VAL A 70 -11.09 17.10 -9.32
C VAL A 70 -10.43 16.68 -10.64
N ARG A 71 -9.83 17.61 -11.39
CA ARG A 71 -9.21 17.30 -12.69
C ARG A 71 -8.04 16.32 -12.56
N ALA A 72 -7.10 16.61 -11.66
CA ALA A 72 -5.92 15.77 -11.45
C ALA A 72 -6.29 14.41 -10.85
N ARG A 73 -7.32 14.38 -9.99
CA ARG A 73 -7.89 13.14 -9.46
C ARG A 73 -8.44 12.26 -10.60
N SER A 74 -9.22 12.82 -11.52
CA SER A 74 -9.76 12.08 -12.67
C SER A 74 -8.68 11.51 -13.58
N GLU A 75 -7.61 12.26 -13.83
CA GLU A 75 -6.45 11.77 -14.58
C GLU A 75 -5.78 10.57 -13.90
N LEU A 76 -5.53 10.66 -12.58
CA LEU A 76 -4.95 9.55 -11.84
C LEU A 76 -5.88 8.34 -11.78
N LYS A 77 -7.19 8.54 -11.58
CA LYS A 77 -8.18 7.46 -11.60
C LYS A 77 -8.14 6.67 -12.91
N ARG A 78 -8.02 7.35 -14.06
CA ARG A 78 -7.90 6.70 -15.37
C ARG A 78 -6.65 5.82 -15.50
N LEU A 79 -5.56 6.20 -14.83
CA LEU A 79 -4.33 5.38 -14.80
C LEU A 79 -4.43 4.18 -13.85
N VAL A 80 -5.13 4.34 -12.73
CA VAL A 80 -5.24 3.31 -11.68
C VAL A 80 -6.31 2.27 -11.99
N ALA A 81 -7.44 2.67 -12.56
CA ALA A 81 -8.56 1.78 -12.87
C ALA A 81 -8.18 0.49 -13.63
N PRO A 82 -7.44 0.53 -14.75
CA PRO A 82 -7.05 -0.70 -15.45
C PRO A 82 -6.09 -1.57 -14.62
N LEU A 83 -5.27 -0.97 -13.75
CA LEU A 83 -4.40 -1.71 -12.84
C LEU A 83 -5.23 -2.41 -11.76
N ASP A 84 -6.25 -1.74 -11.21
CA ASP A 84 -7.18 -2.33 -10.24
C ASP A 84 -7.94 -3.51 -10.85
N THR A 85 -8.43 -3.39 -12.09
CA THR A 85 -9.06 -4.50 -12.82
C THR A 85 -8.10 -5.68 -13.01
N ALA A 86 -6.87 -5.43 -13.46
CA ALA A 86 -5.87 -6.47 -13.63
C ALA A 86 -5.48 -7.12 -12.29
N TYR A 87 -5.34 -6.32 -11.23
CA TYR A 87 -5.04 -6.82 -9.89
C TYR A 87 -6.15 -7.72 -9.36
N LEU A 88 -7.42 -7.34 -9.53
CA LEU A 88 -8.58 -8.17 -9.19
C LEU A 88 -8.57 -9.51 -9.95
N ALA A 89 -8.30 -9.48 -11.25
CA ALA A 89 -8.30 -10.67 -12.09
C ALA A 89 -7.13 -11.61 -11.76
N ARG A 90 -6.01 -11.07 -11.27
CA ARG A 90 -4.77 -11.82 -11.06
C ARG A 90 -4.51 -12.20 -9.61
N THR A 91 -5.29 -11.71 -8.64
CA THR A 91 -5.08 -12.04 -7.22
C THR A 91 -6.30 -12.75 -6.64
N LEU A 92 -6.04 -13.76 -5.79
CA LEU A 92 -7.12 -14.52 -5.16
C LEU A 92 -7.74 -13.74 -3.98
N PRO A 93 -9.06 -13.83 -3.77
CA PRO A 93 -9.67 -13.30 -2.55
C PRO A 93 -9.16 -14.05 -1.32
N ASP A 94 -8.93 -13.33 -0.22
CA ASP A 94 -8.61 -13.91 1.08
C ASP A 94 -9.89 -14.08 1.92
N PRO A 95 -10.36 -15.32 2.17
CA PRO A 95 -11.55 -15.56 2.99
C PRO A 95 -11.36 -15.16 4.46
N PHE A 96 -10.12 -15.05 4.93
CA PHE A 96 -9.77 -14.70 6.30
C PHE A 96 -9.30 -13.24 6.46
N ALA A 97 -9.45 -12.41 5.42
CA ALA A 97 -8.96 -11.04 5.40
C ALA A 97 -9.44 -10.22 6.62
N GLY A 98 -10.70 -10.39 7.02
CA GLY A 98 -11.28 -9.69 8.18
C GLY A 98 -10.62 -10.00 9.52
N ARG A 99 -9.84 -11.09 9.62
CA ARG A 99 -9.12 -11.49 10.83
C ARG A 99 -7.61 -11.24 10.73
N ARG A 100 -7.05 -11.30 9.52
CA ARG A 100 -5.59 -11.28 9.30
C ARG A 100 -5.06 -9.91 8.87
N GLN A 101 -5.89 -9.10 8.22
CA GLN A 101 -5.42 -7.92 7.52
C GLN A 101 -5.86 -6.63 8.24
N TRP A 102 -4.88 -5.78 8.51
CA TRP A 102 -5.16 -4.39 8.84
C TRP A 102 -5.85 -3.71 7.64
N ARG A 103 -6.87 -2.89 7.93
CA ARG A 103 -7.75 -2.25 6.94
C ARG A 103 -8.41 -3.22 5.96
N SER A 104 -9.03 -4.28 6.50
CA SER A 104 -9.82 -5.24 5.72
C SER A 104 -11.10 -4.67 5.09
N ASP A 105 -11.43 -3.41 5.38
CA ASP A 105 -12.45 -2.61 4.69
C ASP A 105 -12.04 -2.29 3.24
N LEU A 106 -10.74 -2.23 2.95
CA LEU A 106 -10.22 -1.98 1.62
C LEU A 106 -10.17 -3.26 0.78
N TRP A 107 -10.85 -3.25 -0.38
CA TRP A 107 -11.00 -4.45 -1.22
C TRP A 107 -9.68 -5.04 -1.73
N TRP A 108 -8.63 -4.21 -1.94
CA TRP A 108 -7.31 -4.67 -2.38
C TRP A 108 -6.49 -5.33 -1.27
N ARG A 109 -6.84 -5.04 0.00
CA ARG A 109 -6.27 -5.69 1.19
C ARG A 109 -6.96 -7.02 1.50
N ARG A 110 -8.11 -7.29 0.91
CA ARG A 110 -8.83 -8.58 1.00
C ARG A 110 -8.32 -9.62 -0.01
N ARG A 111 -7.03 -9.57 -0.35
CA ARG A 111 -6.38 -10.49 -1.28
C ARG A 111 -5.37 -11.36 -0.57
N LEU A 112 -5.27 -12.61 -1.00
CA LEU A 112 -4.41 -13.61 -0.40
C LEU A 112 -2.97 -13.20 -0.62
N SER A 113 -2.32 -12.70 0.44
CA SER A 113 -0.89 -12.45 0.42
C SER A 113 -0.13 -13.76 0.58
N GLY A 114 1.05 -13.83 -0.03
CA GLY A 114 2.04 -14.84 0.29
C GLY A 114 2.60 -14.51 1.67
N GLY A 115 1.82 -14.77 2.72
CA GLY A 115 2.37 -14.79 4.06
C GLY A 115 3.33 -15.96 4.15
N ARG A 116 4.54 -15.73 4.69
CA ARG A 116 5.37 -16.81 5.21
C ARG A 116 4.48 -17.74 6.03
N GLU A 117 4.59 -19.04 5.78
CA GLU A 117 4.06 -20.04 6.69
C GLU A 117 4.50 -19.69 8.11
N GLU A 118 3.54 -19.80 9.00
CA GLU A 118 3.49 -19.27 10.34
C GLU A 118 4.80 -19.45 11.12
N GLY A 119 5.40 -18.32 11.50
CA GLY A 119 6.62 -18.32 12.31
C GLY A 119 7.04 -16.92 12.72
N CYS A 120 6.19 -16.18 13.43
CA CYS A 120 6.56 -15.41 14.63
C CYS A 120 5.33 -14.70 15.24
N ARG A 121 5.10 -15.05 16.50
CA ARG A 121 4.29 -14.41 17.55
C ARG A 121 4.04 -12.90 17.35
N ARG A 122 2.78 -12.49 17.56
CA ARG A 122 2.30 -11.12 17.90
C ARG A 122 3.43 -10.11 18.12
N SER A 123 3.56 -9.14 17.21
CA SER A 123 4.06 -7.81 17.58
C SER A 123 2.90 -6.82 17.45
N PRO A 124 2.70 -5.94 18.46
CA PRO A 124 1.57 -5.03 18.48
C PRO A 124 1.79 -3.90 17.46
N ALA A 125 0.68 -3.30 17.03
CA ALA A 125 0.64 -2.09 16.23
C ALA A 125 1.59 -1.02 16.79
N PRO A 126 2.17 -0.14 15.94
CA PRO A 126 3.11 0.88 16.40
C PRO A 126 2.41 1.79 17.42
N ALA A 127 2.91 1.73 18.65
CA ALA A 127 2.48 2.62 19.73
C ALA A 127 2.72 4.08 19.29
N ALA A 128 1.71 4.91 19.54
CA ALA A 128 1.76 6.34 19.34
C ALA A 128 3.02 6.93 19.99
N TRP A 129 3.73 7.74 19.23
CA TRP A 129 4.86 8.53 19.70
C TRP A 129 4.35 9.60 20.67
N HIS A 130 4.55 9.40 21.97
CA HIS A 130 4.58 10.48 22.93
C HIS A 130 6.04 10.76 23.30
N GLY A 131 6.54 11.89 22.82
CA GLY A 131 7.76 12.47 23.33
C GLY A 131 7.57 12.94 24.77
N ALA A 132 8.58 12.69 25.59
CA ALA A 132 8.90 13.55 26.73
C ALA A 132 10.36 13.29 27.11
N SER A 133 11.19 14.29 26.79
CA SER A 133 12.47 14.56 27.43
C SER A 133 12.31 14.54 28.96
N SER A 134 13.25 13.96 29.69
CA SER A 134 13.95 14.61 30.83
C SER A 134 14.84 13.63 31.60
N THR A 135 16.14 13.94 31.56
CA THR A 135 17.13 13.91 32.67
C THR A 135 16.68 13.29 34.01
N TRP A 136 17.52 12.45 34.63
CA TRP A 136 18.45 12.85 35.70
C TRP A 136 19.28 11.66 36.23
N ARG A 137 20.58 11.95 36.39
CA ARG A 137 21.59 11.49 37.36
C ARG A 137 21.92 10.00 37.49
#